data_AF-A0A817GS50-F1
#
_entry.id   AF-A0A817GS50-F1
#
_cell.length_a   1.000
_cell.length_b   1.000
_cell.length_c   1.000
_cell.angle_alpha   90.00
_cell.angle_beta   90.00
_cell.angle_gamma   90.00
#
_symmetry.space_group_name_H-M   'P 1'
#
loop_
_entity.id
_entity.type
_entity.pdbx_description
1 polymer ?
#
loop_
_entity_poly.entity_id
_entity_poly.type
_entity_poly.pdbx_seq_one_letter_code
_entity_poly.pdbx_strand_id
1 'polypeptide(L)'
;MSNNYRRILFEITIDPRLPIKGFADIKEHSAYDTEDEVLIILEALYRIDNIIEDSKEGFHVVQLSLASNTDDRLKEMYDHLKRTINHEYTFDALGKILHEMGEYQQALKYYD
;
A
#
# COMPACT_ATOMS: atom_id res chain seq x y z
N MET A 1 0.34 -32.50 -2.90
CA MET A 1 0.22 -31.66 -1.70
C MET A 1 -0.92 -30.69 -1.93
N SER A 2 -1.91 -30.64 -1.04
CA SER A 2 -3.02 -29.67 -1.17
C SER A 2 -2.50 -28.28 -0.86
N ASN A 3 -2.69 -27.34 -1.78
CA ASN A 3 -2.29 -25.95 -1.61
C ASN A 3 -3.15 -25.32 -0.51
N ASN A 4 -2.54 -24.84 0.58
CA ASN A 4 -3.25 -24.28 1.73
C ASN A 4 -3.48 -22.77 1.60
N TYR A 5 -3.65 -22.28 0.36
CA TYR A 5 -3.89 -20.86 0.10
C TYR A 5 -5.31 -20.48 0.49
N ARG A 6 -5.46 -19.28 1.04
CA ARG A 6 -6.75 -18.68 1.37
C ARG A 6 -7.00 -17.50 0.42
N ARG A 7 -8.23 -17.40 -0.09
CA ARG A 7 -8.67 -16.22 -0.84
C ARG A 7 -8.91 -15.10 0.16
N ILE A 8 -8.42 -13.90 -0.17
CA ILE A 8 -8.53 -12.71 0.68
C ILE A 8 -9.13 -11.58 -0.16
N LEU A 9 -10.09 -10.87 0.43
CA LEU A 9 -10.60 -9.60 -0.06
C LEU A 9 -10.19 -8.51 0.94
N PHE A 10 -9.53 -7.47 0.46
CA PHE A 10 -9.20 -6.31 1.30
C PHE A 10 -10.30 -5.26 1.18
N GLU A 11 -10.82 -4.81 2.31
CA GLU A 11 -11.72 -3.67 2.41
C GLU A 11 -10.95 -2.54 3.09
N ILE A 12 -10.59 -1.50 2.34
CA ILE A 12 -9.73 -0.42 2.82
C ILE A 12 -10.59 0.83 3.09
N THR A 13 -10.61 1.26 4.35
CA THR A 13 -11.22 2.52 4.78
C THR A 13 -10.18 3.64 4.76
N ILE A 14 -10.49 4.72 4.07
CA ILE A 14 -9.67 5.94 3.99
C ILE A 14 -10.48 7.09 4.58
N ASP A 15 -9.99 7.69 5.67
CA ASP A 15 -10.56 8.91 6.24
C ASP A 15 -9.77 10.14 5.75
N PRO A 16 -10.28 10.90 4.76
CA PRO A 16 -9.56 12.04 4.19
C PRO A 16 -9.39 13.22 5.16
N ARG A 17 -10.04 13.18 6.33
CA ARG A 17 -9.94 14.25 7.35
C ARG A 17 -8.68 14.10 8.21
N LEU A 18 -8.05 12.92 8.18
CA LEU A 18 -6.82 12.65 8.93
C LEU A 18 -5.60 13.06 8.10
N PRO A 19 -4.46 13.39 8.74
CA PRO A 19 -3.21 13.65 8.04
C PRO A 19 -2.58 12.33 7.56
N ILE A 20 -3.17 11.71 6.54
CA ILE A 20 -2.79 10.41 5.97
C ILE A 20 -1.81 10.53 4.81
N LYS A 21 -1.27 9.41 4.34
CA LYS A 21 -0.53 9.33 3.07
C LYS A 21 -1.47 9.65 1.90
N GLY A 22 -0.89 10.21 0.83
CA GLY A 22 -1.64 10.66 -0.34
C GLY A 22 -2.31 9.50 -1.08
N PHE A 23 -3.53 9.75 -1.53
CA PHE A 23 -4.29 8.86 -2.42
C PHE A 23 -5.06 9.72 -3.43
N ALA A 24 -5.43 9.14 -4.56
CA ALA A 24 -6.19 9.81 -5.61
C ALA A 24 -7.15 8.84 -6.28
N ASP A 25 -8.35 9.33 -6.59
CA ASP A 25 -9.20 8.71 -7.61
C ASP A 25 -8.55 9.00 -8.98
N ILE A 26 -8.24 7.94 -9.72
CA ILE A 26 -7.59 8.02 -11.02
C ILE A 26 -8.45 7.41 -12.13
N LYS A 27 -9.77 7.24 -11.90
CA LYS A 27 -10.70 6.67 -12.88
C LYS A 27 -10.56 7.30 -14.27
N GLU A 28 -10.48 8.64 -14.34
CA GLU A 28 -10.37 9.37 -15.62
C GLU A 28 -9.00 9.21 -16.31
N HIS A 29 -8.03 8.63 -15.62
CA HIS A 29 -6.65 8.41 -16.09
C HIS A 29 -6.29 6.93 -16.19
N SER A 30 -7.16 6.02 -15.74
CA SER A 30 -6.92 4.58 -15.82
C SER A 30 -6.99 4.11 -17.27
N ALA A 31 -6.17 3.10 -17.60
CA ALA A 31 -6.29 2.40 -18.87
C ALA A 31 -7.58 1.57 -18.96
N TYR A 32 -8.23 1.32 -17.81
CA TYR A 32 -9.46 0.54 -17.69
C TYR A 32 -10.59 1.44 -17.19
N ASP A 33 -11.34 2.02 -18.14
CA ASP A 33 -12.41 2.99 -17.87
C ASP A 33 -13.62 2.42 -17.10
N THR A 34 -13.70 1.09 -16.97
CA THR A 34 -14.72 0.40 -16.19
C THR A 34 -14.40 0.28 -14.70
N GLU A 35 -13.16 0.58 -14.30
CA GLU A 35 -12.72 0.47 -12.91
C GLU A 35 -12.83 1.82 -12.18
N ASP A 36 -13.30 1.79 -10.93
CA ASP A 36 -13.24 2.93 -10.01
C ASP A 36 -11.89 2.91 -9.27
N GLU A 37 -10.80 3.07 -10.02
CA GLU A 37 -9.45 2.88 -9.52
C GLU A 37 -8.98 4.00 -8.58
N VAL A 38 -8.48 3.61 -7.41
CA VAL A 38 -7.87 4.51 -6.43
C VAL A 38 -6.39 4.20 -6.30
N LEU A 39 -5.53 5.18 -6.62
CA LEU A 39 -4.09 5.09 -6.43
C LEU A 39 -3.72 5.55 -5.03
N ILE A 40 -2.98 4.72 -4.29
CA ILE A 40 -2.43 5.06 -2.98
C ILE A 40 -0.90 5.10 -3.11
N ILE A 41 -0.25 6.13 -2.57
CA ILE A 41 1.21 6.26 -2.65
C ILE A 41 1.91 5.09 -1.95
N LEU A 42 3.09 4.74 -2.46
CA LEU A 42 3.99 3.77 -1.83
C LEU A 42 4.31 4.17 -0.38
N GLU A 43 4.70 3.17 0.42
CA GLU A 43 4.93 3.28 1.87
C GLU A 43 3.70 3.66 2.70
N ALA A 44 2.50 3.56 2.14
CA ALA A 44 1.26 3.59 2.92
C ALA A 44 1.23 2.41 3.90
N LEU A 45 0.86 2.72 5.15
CA LEU A 45 0.66 1.72 6.19
C LEU A 45 -0.83 1.49 6.41
N TYR A 46 -1.19 0.24 6.65
CA TYR A 46 -2.56 -0.16 6.90
C TYR A 46 -2.64 -0.84 8.26
N ARG A 47 -3.62 -0.45 9.07
CA ARG A 47 -3.95 -1.16 10.30
C ARG A 47 -5.00 -2.21 9.97
N ILE A 48 -4.76 -3.45 10.37
CA ILE A 48 -5.81 -4.49 10.34
C ILE A 48 -6.77 -4.21 11.48
N ASP A 49 -8.02 -3.89 11.14
CA ASP A 49 -9.07 -3.66 12.12
C ASP A 49 -9.84 -4.95 12.41
N ASN A 50 -10.04 -5.80 11.40
CA ASN A 50 -10.74 -7.07 11.55
C ASN A 50 -10.41 -8.08 10.44
N ILE A 51 -10.65 -9.36 10.71
CA ILE A 51 -10.59 -10.44 9.73
C ILE A 51 -11.86 -11.28 9.88
N ILE A 52 -12.68 -11.31 8.83
CA ILE A 52 -13.98 -11.97 8.81
C ILE A 52 -13.95 -13.08 7.76
N GLU A 53 -14.36 -14.29 8.13
CA GLU A 53 -14.56 -15.37 7.17
C GLU A 53 -15.93 -15.23 6.50
N ASP A 54 -15.95 -15.03 5.18
CA ASP A 54 -17.15 -15.19 4.38
C ASP A 54 -17.33 -16.67 4.02
N SER A 55 -18.05 -17.37 4.89
CA SER A 55 -18.35 -18.79 4.72
C SER A 55 -19.16 -19.12 3.45
N LYS A 56 -19.87 -18.14 2.86
CA LYS A 56 -20.67 -18.35 1.64
C LYS A 56 -19.78 -18.28 0.40
N GLU A 57 -18.92 -17.28 0.34
CA GLU A 57 -18.07 -17.03 -0.83
C GLU A 57 -16.70 -17.72 -0.76
N GLY A 58 -16.36 -18.28 0.42
CA GLY A 58 -15.15 -19.06 0.63
C GLY A 58 -13.87 -18.21 0.64
N PHE A 59 -13.97 -16.94 1.09
CA PHE A 59 -12.83 -16.05 1.24
C PHE A 59 -12.87 -15.32 2.59
N HIS A 60 -11.73 -14.73 2.99
CA HIS A 60 -11.66 -13.88 4.17
C HIS A 60 -11.70 -12.41 3.76
N VAL A 61 -12.57 -11.62 4.37
CA VAL A 61 -12.55 -10.17 4.28
C VAL A 61 -11.61 -9.64 5.35
N VAL A 62 -10.56 -8.94 4.93
CA VAL A 62 -9.63 -8.26 5.82
C VAL A 62 -9.96 -6.78 5.76
N GLN A 63 -10.50 -6.26 6.86
CA GLN A 63 -10.86 -4.85 6.99
C GLN A 63 -9.63 -4.07 7.45
N LEU A 64 -9.28 -3.05 6.69
CA LEU A 64 -8.08 -2.24 6.86
C LEU A 64 -8.45 -0.76 6.98
N SER A 65 -7.73 -0.03 7.82
CA SER A 65 -7.73 1.43 7.82
C SER A 65 -6.39 1.97 7.35
N LEU A 66 -6.41 2.96 6.45
CA LEU A 66 -5.20 3.69 6.08
C LEU A 66 -4.69 4.49 7.29
N ALA A 67 -3.42 4.28 7.64
CA ALA A 67 -2.77 4.92 8.76
C ALA A 67 -2.61 6.43 8.58
N SER A 68 -2.90 7.18 9.65
CA SER A 68 -2.51 8.58 9.78
C SER A 68 -1.01 8.71 10.02
N ASN A 69 -0.38 9.74 9.46
CA ASN A 69 1.01 10.10 9.71
C ASN A 69 1.25 10.56 11.17
N THR A 70 0.19 10.87 11.91
CA THR A 70 0.25 11.29 13.32
C THR A 70 -0.16 10.18 14.29
N ASP A 71 -0.32 8.95 13.82
CA ASP A 71 -0.56 7.83 14.74
C ASP A 71 0.75 7.50 15.47
N ASP A 72 0.86 7.95 16.72
CA ASP A 72 2.04 7.77 17.56
C ASP A 72 2.44 6.29 17.70
N ARG A 73 1.47 5.37 17.65
CA ARG A 73 1.74 3.91 17.71
C ARG A 73 2.39 3.41 16.43
N LEU A 74 2.06 4.01 15.30
CA LEU A 74 2.62 3.66 14.01
C LEU A 74 3.97 4.33 13.78
N LYS A 75 4.26 5.45 14.46
CA LYS A 75 5.58 6.10 14.42
C LYS A 75 6.69 5.17 14.90
N GLU A 76 6.50 4.51 16.04
CA GLU A 76 7.46 3.53 16.56
C GLU A 76 7.65 2.34 15.62
N MET A 77 6.55 1.86 15.02
CA MET A 77 6.60 0.81 14.01
C MET A 77 7.33 1.27 12.74
N TYR A 78 7.11 2.51 12.27
CA TYR A 78 7.80 3.09 11.11
C TYR A 78 9.30 3.19 11.38
N ASP A 79 9.67 3.68 12.56
CA ASP A 79 11.07 3.80 12.97
C ASP A 79 11.73 2.42 13.12
N HIS A 80 10.99 1.42 13.60
CA HIS A 80 11.45 0.03 13.65
C HIS A 80 11.63 -0.55 12.24
N LEU A 81 10.61 -0.46 11.39
CA LEU A 81 10.65 -0.97 10.01
C LEU A 81 11.77 -0.30 9.21
N LYS A 82 11.98 1.01 9.34
CA LYS A 82 13.11 1.72 8.72
C LYS A 82 14.48 1.24 9.17
N ARG A 83 14.61 0.82 10.44
CA ARG A 83 15.87 0.31 10.99
C ARG A 83 16.10 -1.16 10.67
N THR A 84 15.03 -1.94 10.53
CA THR A 84 15.09 -3.40 10.35
C THR A 84 15.06 -3.82 8.88
N ILE A 85 14.29 -3.12 8.06
CA ILE A 85 14.36 -3.20 6.60
C ILE A 85 15.53 -2.29 6.22
N ASN A 86 16.71 -2.88 6.02
CA ASN A 86 17.88 -2.16 5.50
C ASN A 86 17.45 -1.21 4.38
N HIS A 87 18.02 0.00 4.38
CA HIS A 87 17.78 1.11 3.45
C HIS A 87 17.72 0.75 1.94
N GLU A 88 18.17 -0.45 1.56
CA GLU A 88 18.23 -0.99 0.19
C GLU A 88 16.88 -1.34 -0.47
N TYR A 89 15.75 -1.37 0.25
CA TYR A 89 14.50 -1.90 -0.33
C TYR A 89 13.40 -0.88 -0.62
N THR A 90 13.45 0.35 -0.06
CA THR A 90 12.32 1.30 -0.18
C THR A 90 12.56 2.40 -1.21
N PHE A 91 13.72 3.06 -1.19
CA PHE A 91 14.06 4.09 -2.18
C PHE A 91 14.58 3.48 -3.50
N ASP A 92 15.38 2.43 -3.42
CA ASP A 92 15.82 1.66 -4.59
C ASP A 92 14.64 1.07 -5.37
N ALA A 93 13.53 0.72 -4.70
CA ALA A 93 12.36 0.19 -5.37
C ALA A 93 11.70 1.22 -6.28
N LEU A 94 11.56 2.47 -5.81
CA LEU A 94 11.04 3.56 -6.64
C LEU A 94 12.03 3.94 -7.75
N GLY A 95 13.33 3.96 -7.45
CA GLY A 95 14.38 4.11 -8.46
C GLY A 95 14.33 3.03 -9.54
N LYS A 96 14.11 1.76 -9.16
CA LYS A 96 13.99 0.61 -10.06
C LYS A 96 12.74 0.69 -10.92
N ILE A 97 11.58 1.03 -10.34
CA ILE A 97 10.34 1.24 -11.08
C ILE A 97 10.52 2.36 -12.11
N LEU A 98 11.09 3.51 -11.72
CA LEU A 98 11.37 4.61 -12.64
C LEU A 98 12.34 4.19 -13.75
N HIS A 99 13.35 3.39 -13.42
CA HIS A 99 14.28 2.84 -14.41
C HIS A 99 13.59 1.91 -15.41
N GLU A 100 12.73 0.99 -14.95
CA GLU A 100 11.94 0.09 -15.78
C GLU A 100 10.94 0.84 -16.67
N MET A 101 10.41 1.97 -16.20
CA MET A 101 9.55 2.87 -16.97
C MET A 101 10.31 3.75 -17.99
N GLY A 102 11.65 3.72 -18.00
CA GLY A 102 12.49 4.56 -18.87
C GLY A 102 12.76 5.98 -18.34
N GLU A 103 12.32 6.29 -17.12
CA GLU A 103 12.45 7.58 -16.44
C GLU A 103 13.82 7.73 -15.75
N TYR A 104 14.91 7.49 -16.50
CA TYR A 104 16.26 7.33 -15.96
C TYR A 104 16.78 8.52 -15.13
N GLN A 105 16.47 9.75 -15.54
CA GLN A 105 16.88 10.96 -14.82
C GLN A 105 16.15 11.13 -13.48
N GLN A 106 14.93 10.60 -13.38
CA GLN A 106 14.17 10.59 -12.13
C GLN A 106 14.64 9.46 -11.23
N ALA A 107 14.92 8.27 -11.80
CA ALA A 107 15.46 7.12 -11.10
C ALA A 107 16.79 7.43 -10.39
N LEU A 108 17.69 8.17 -11.05
CA LEU A 108 19.02 8.49 -10.51
C LEU A 108 18.98 9.20 -9.15
N LYS A 109 17.95 10.02 -8.91
CA LYS A 109 17.75 10.75 -7.65
C LYS A 109 17.51 9.85 -6.44
N TYR A 110 17.27 8.56 -6.67
CA TYR A 110 17.00 7.57 -5.63
C TYR A 110 18.14 6.57 -5.43
N TYR A 111 19.19 6.63 -6.26
CA TYR A 111 20.36 5.75 -6.16
C TYR A 111 21.60 6.45 -5.57
N ASP A 112 21.49 7.74 -5.23
CA ASP A 112 22.53 8.58 -4.64
C ASP A 112 22.40 8.71 -3.12
#